data_AF-A0A202FE94-F1
#
_entry.id   AF-A0A202FE94-F1
#
_cell.length_a   1.000
_cell.length_b   1.000
_cell.length_c   1.000
_cell.angle_alpha   90.00
_cell.angle_beta   90.00
_cell.angle_gamma   90.00
#
_symmetry.space_group_name_H-M   'P 1'
#
loop_
_entity.id
_entity.type
_entity.pdbx_description
1 polymer ?
#
loop_
_entity_poly.entity_id
_entity_poly.type
_entity_poly.pdbx_seq_one_letter_code
_entity_poly.pdbx_strand_id
1 'polypeptide(L)'
;MFTYIQIIDKDAHNFMGYVDYEFKNNVISMTLVRGMRKLHRINIPLSDITDIMVEEFYGTSRISFIYNTQKYIFLNSGYGENEYLIKHLTKAVKA
;
A
#
# COMPACT_ATOMS: atom_id res chain seq x y z
N MET A 1 -9.04 5.38 -3.63
CA MET A 1 -9.41 3.95 -3.50
C MET A 1 -9.33 3.60 -2.03
N PHE A 2 -10.16 2.68 -1.55
CA PHE A 2 -10.31 2.48 -0.10
C PHE A 2 -10.26 1.00 0.23
N THR A 3 -9.24 0.60 0.99
CA THR A 3 -8.99 -0.81 1.25
C THR A 3 -8.34 -1.02 2.62
N TYR A 4 -7.98 -2.27 2.93
CA TYR A 4 -7.30 -2.61 4.17
C TYR A 4 -5.79 -2.65 3.97
N ILE A 5 -5.03 -2.17 4.95
CA ILE A 5 -3.57 -2.16 4.92
C ILE A 5 -2.97 -2.70 6.21
N GLN A 6 -1.88 -3.43 6.06
CA GLN A 6 -0.97 -3.77 7.13
C GLN A 6 0.38 -3.09 6.86
N ILE A 7 0.94 -2.43 7.88
CA ILE A 7 2.27 -1.84 7.83
C ILE A 7 3.09 -2.45 8.95
N ILE A 8 4.24 -3.02 8.60
CA ILE A 8 5.15 -3.72 9.51
C ILE A 8 6.46 -2.96 9.53
N ASP A 9 6.91 -2.52 10.71
CA ASP A 9 8.23 -1.92 10.86
C ASP A 9 9.33 -2.95 11.17
N LYS A 10 10.58 -2.48 11.22
CA LYS A 10 11.76 -3.30 11.52
C LYS A 10 11.76 -3.94 12.92
N ASP A 11 11.01 -3.36 13.85
CA ASP A 11 10.91 -3.81 15.24
C ASP A 11 9.65 -4.68 15.44
N ALA A 12 9.03 -5.12 14.33
CA ALA A 12 7.81 -5.93 14.25
C ALA A 12 6.55 -5.26 14.85
N HIS A 13 6.55 -3.92 15.01
CA HIS A 13 5.31 -3.21 15.28
C HIS A 13 4.42 -3.26 14.03
N ASN A 14 3.16 -3.59 14.28
CA ASN A 14 2.16 -3.75 13.24
C ASN A 14 1.09 -2.67 13.36
N PHE A 15 0.93 -1.87 12.32
CA PHE A 15 -0.30 -1.15 12.06
C PHE A 15 -1.20 -2.03 11.21
N MET A 16 -2.47 -2.13 11.57
CA MET A 16 -3.52 -2.75 10.76
C MET A 16 -4.76 -1.86 10.82
N GLY A 17 -5.35 -1.58 9.66
CA GLY A 17 -6.50 -0.69 9.55
C GLY A 17 -6.89 -0.44 8.10
N TYR A 18 -7.75 0.56 7.91
CA TYR A 18 -8.14 0.98 6.58
C TYR A 18 -7.20 2.07 6.05
N VAL A 19 -7.14 2.17 4.74
CA VAL A 19 -6.42 3.22 4.03
C VAL A 19 -7.28 3.75 2.89
N ASP A 20 -7.43 5.07 2.85
CA ASP A 20 -7.81 5.76 1.62
C ASP A 20 -6.54 6.19 0.90
N TYR A 21 -6.40 5.84 -0.37
CA TYR A 21 -5.19 6.12 -1.14
C TYR A 21 -5.48 6.56 -2.57
N GLU A 22 -4.56 7.37 -3.11
CA GLU A 22 -4.56 7.80 -4.50
C GLU A 22 -3.14 7.85 -5.05
N PHE A 23 -3.00 7.61 -6.36
CA PHE A 23 -1.76 7.88 -7.07
C PHE A 23 -1.88 9.18 -7.85
N LYS A 24 -0.96 10.12 -7.62
CA LYS A 24 -0.88 11.38 -8.34
C LYS A 24 0.56 11.84 -8.44
N ASN A 25 0.98 12.32 -9.61
CA ASN A 25 2.32 12.88 -9.85
C ASN A 25 3.45 11.96 -9.35
N ASN A 26 3.37 10.66 -9.63
CA ASN A 26 4.35 9.65 -9.19
C ASN A 26 4.52 9.54 -7.66
N VAL A 27 3.46 9.84 -6.91
CA VAL A 27 3.36 9.69 -5.46
C VAL A 27 2.11 8.88 -5.11
N ILE A 28 2.24 7.91 -4.21
CA ILE A 28 1.08 7.32 -3.53
C ILE A 28 0.81 8.13 -2.25
N SER A 29 -0.34 8.79 -2.20
CA SER A 29 -0.85 9.44 -0.99
C SER A 29 -1.77 8.47 -0.27
N MET A 30 -1.57 8.28 1.03
CA MET A 30 -2.34 7.38 1.87
C MET A 30 -2.81 8.11 3.12
N THR A 31 -4.07 7.93 3.47
CA THR A 31 -4.65 8.36 4.73
C THR A 31 -5.04 7.13 5.53
N LEU A 32 -4.30 6.85 6.59
CA LEU A 32 -4.56 5.72 7.48
C LEU A 32 -5.73 6.03 8.42
N VAL A 33 -6.68 5.10 8.49
CA VAL A 33 -7.90 5.21 9.29
C VAL A 33 -7.99 4.03 10.25
N ARG A 34 -8.13 4.32 11.55
CA ARG A 34 -8.34 3.33 12.61
C ARG A 34 -9.37 3.83 13.62
N GLY A 35 -10.64 3.51 13.39
CA GLY A 35 -11.75 4.02 14.20
C GLY A 35 -11.81 5.55 14.18
N MET A 36 -12.13 6.18 15.32
CA MET A 36 -12.20 7.65 15.48
C MET A 36 -10.84 8.31 15.79
N ARG A 37 -9.72 7.65 15.50
CA ARG A 37 -8.38 8.22 15.76
C ARG A 37 -8.02 9.28 14.70
N LYS A 38 -7.05 10.14 15.05
CA LYS A 38 -6.51 11.14 14.12
C LYS A 38 -6.03 10.46 12.84
N LEU A 39 -6.45 11.02 11.70
CA LEU A 39 -5.99 10.60 10.38
C LEU A 39 -4.48 10.80 10.29
N HIS A 40 -3.76 9.77 9.87
CA HIS A 40 -2.33 9.86 9.62
C HIS A 40 -2.11 9.80 8.11
N ARG A 41 -1.55 10.87 7.55
CA ARG A 41 -1.27 10.97 6.12
C ARG A 41 0.18 10.62 5.83
N ILE A 42 0.38 9.72 4.87
CA ILE A 42 1.69 9.29 4.38
C ILE A 42 1.71 9.55 2.88
N ASN A 43 2.76 10.22 2.39
CA ASN A 43 3.00 10.39 0.97
C ASN A 43 4.31 9.69 0.63
N ILE A 44 4.28 8.75 -0.31
CA ILE A 44 5.44 7.95 -0.71
C ILE A 44 5.73 8.21 -2.20
N PRO A 45 6.89 8.79 -2.55
CA PRO A 45 7.34 8.84 -3.93
C PRO A 45 7.51 7.42 -4.47
N LEU A 46 6.98 7.13 -5.66
CA LEU A 46 7.05 5.78 -6.20
C LEU A 46 8.49 5.37 -6.56
N SER A 47 9.39 6.34 -6.75
CA SER A 47 10.84 6.11 -6.94
C SER A 47 11.53 5.50 -5.72
N ASP A 48 10.94 5.67 -4.53
CA ASP A 48 11.56 5.27 -3.27
C ASP A 48 11.01 3.91 -2.79
N ILE A 49 10.09 3.33 -3.56
CA ILE A 49 9.48 2.03 -3.30
C ILE A 49 10.37 0.94 -3.88
N THR A 50 10.66 -0.09 -3.08
CA THR A 50 11.40 -1.28 -3.51
C THR A 50 10.60 -2.55 -3.25
N ASP A 51 11.10 -3.67 -3.79
CA ASP A 51 10.64 -5.03 -3.46
C ASP A 51 9.11 -5.21 -3.60
N ILE A 52 8.58 -4.75 -4.74
CA ILE A 52 7.16 -4.89 -5.06
C ILE A 52 6.84 -6.36 -5.30
N MET A 53 5.94 -6.91 -4.50
CA MET A 53 5.48 -8.29 -4.58
C MET A 53 3.98 -8.35 -4.81
N VAL A 54 3.56 -9.24 -5.70
CA VAL A 54 2.15 -9.57 -5.95
C VAL A 54 2.01 -11.07 -5.75
N GLU A 55 1.20 -11.47 -4.78
CA GLU A 55 0.99 -12.87 -4.40
C GLU A 55 -0.51 -13.17 -4.37
N GLU A 56 -0.87 -14.43 -4.60
CA GLU A 56 -2.23 -14.91 -4.35
C GLU A 56 -2.29 -15.59 -2.98
N PHE A 57 -3.19 -15.14 -2.13
CA PHE A 57 -3.35 -15.64 -0.76
C PHE A 57 -4.82 -15.95 -0.49
N TYR A 58 -5.15 -17.24 -0.35
CA TYR A 58 -6.53 -17.72 -0.17
C TYR A 58 -7.53 -17.13 -1.19
N GLY A 59 -7.15 -17.10 -2.48
CA GLY A 59 -8.00 -16.60 -3.57
C GLY A 59 -8.12 -15.07 -3.63
N THR A 60 -7.28 -14.35 -2.88
CA THR A 60 -7.24 -12.88 -2.87
C THR A 60 -5.83 -12.42 -3.23
N SER A 61 -5.70 -11.41 -4.10
CA SER A 61 -4.39 -10.81 -4.37
C SER A 61 -3.91 -10.02 -3.17
N ARG A 62 -2.66 -10.25 -2.79
CA ARG A 62 -1.92 -9.49 -1.79
C ARG A 62 -0.81 -8.74 -2.50
N ILE A 63 -0.84 -7.42 -2.40
CA ILE A 63 0.17 -6.55 -3.00
C ILE A 63 0.98 -5.95 -1.88
N SER A 64 2.31 -6.05 -1.95
CA SER A 64 3.18 -5.45 -0.95
C SER A 64 4.40 -4.79 -1.55
N PHE A 65 4.98 -3.86 -0.81
CA PHE A 65 6.22 -3.19 -1.17
C PHE A 65 6.95 -2.70 0.08
N ILE A 66 8.21 -2.31 -0.08
CA ILE A 66 9.06 -1.74 0.97
C ILE A 66 9.23 -0.24 0.74
N TYR A 67 9.13 0.54 1.80
CA TYR A 67 9.50 1.95 1.84
C TYR A 67 10.04 2.30 3.22
N ASN A 68 11.19 2.98 3.27
CA ASN A 68 11.84 3.43 4.51
C ASN A 68 11.91 2.33 5.59
N THR A 69 12.39 1.13 5.23
CA THR A 69 12.50 -0.06 6.09
C THR A 69 11.18 -0.63 6.63
N GLN A 70 10.03 -0.15 6.14
CA GLN A 70 8.71 -0.66 6.49
C GLN A 70 8.09 -1.43 5.33
N LYS A 71 7.41 -2.53 5.64
CA LYS A 71 6.65 -3.31 4.66
C LYS A 71 5.19 -2.88 4.66
N TYR A 72 4.72 -2.42 3.51
CA TYR A 72 3.34 -2.03 3.25
C TYR A 72 2.65 -3.17 2.53
N ILE A 73 1.52 -3.63 3.05
CA ILE A 73 0.77 -4.76 2.51
C ILE A 73 -0.68 -4.33 2.35
N PHE A 74 -1.12 -4.24 1.10
CA PHE A 74 -2.52 -4.04 0.74
C PHE A 74 -3.24 -5.39 0.80
N LEU A 75 -4.32 -5.44 1.57
CA LEU A 75 -5.10 -6.64 1.85
C LEU A 75 -6.52 -6.47 1.30
N ASN A 76 -7.05 -7.54 0.72
CA ASN A 76 -8.46 -7.65 0.36
C ASN A 76 -8.97 -6.55 -0.58
N SER A 77 -8.11 -6.08 -1.48
CA SER A 77 -8.51 -5.20 -2.56
C SER A 77 -9.35 -6.00 -3.57
N GLY A 78 -10.52 -5.48 -3.92
CA GLY A 78 -11.35 -6.06 -4.99
C GLY A 78 -10.60 -6.05 -6.32
N TYR A 79 -11.10 -6.80 -7.32
CA TYR A 79 -10.42 -6.96 -8.62
C TYR A 79 -9.97 -5.63 -9.25
N GLY A 80 -10.85 -4.62 -9.28
CA GLY A 80 -10.52 -3.30 -9.84
C GLY A 80 -9.49 -2.52 -9.02
N GLU A 81 -9.44 -2.69 -7.70
CA GLU A 81 -8.43 -2.07 -6.86
C GLU A 81 -7.06 -2.73 -7.04
N ASN A 82 -7.02 -4.06 -7.21
CA ASN A 82 -5.79 -4.80 -7.50
C ASN A 82 -5.17 -4.34 -8.81
N GLU A 83 -5.98 -4.32 -9.88
CA GLU A 83 -5.57 -3.82 -11.20
C GLU A 83 -5.04 -2.37 -11.11
N TYR A 84 -5.74 -1.50 -10.36
CA TYR A 84 -5.34 -0.12 -10.16
C TYR A 84 -3.99 0.00 -9.43
N LEU A 85 -3.79 -0.74 -8.33
CA LEU A 85 -2.54 -0.78 -7.57
C LEU A 85 -1.37 -1.28 -8.43
N ILE A 86 -1.53 -2.45 -9.05
CA ILE A 86 -0.47 -3.08 -9.86
C ILE A 86 -0.08 -2.16 -11.02
N LYS A 87 -1.06 -1.59 -11.73
CA LYS A 87 -0.80 -0.71 -12.87
C LYS A 87 0.04 0.52 -12.49
N HIS A 88 -0.18 1.11 -11.31
CA HIS A 88 0.59 2.29 -10.89
C HIS A 88 1.95 1.92 -10.29
N LEU A 89 2.01 0.86 -9.48
CA LEU A 89 3.25 0.38 -8.88
C LEU A 89 4.24 -0.15 -9.93
N THR A 90 3.77 -0.88 -10.96
CA THR A 90 4.64 -1.40 -12.02
C THR A 90 5.14 -0.33 -12.98
N LYS A 91 4.41 0.78 -13.16
CA LYS A 91 4.90 1.94 -13.90
C LYS A 91 6.11 2.58 -13.23
N ALA A 92 6.21 2.52 -11.91
CA ALA A 92 7.33 3.07 -11.16
C ALA A 92 8.65 2.35 -11.42
N VAL A 93 8.60 1.05 -11.74
CA VAL A 93 9.81 0.21 -11.98
C VAL A 93 10.35 0.37 -13.42
N LYS A 94 9.54 0.91 -14.34
CA LYS A 94 9.90 1.04 -15.77
C LYS A 94 10.32 2.46 -16.19
N ALA A 95 10.50 3.37 -15.25
CA ALA A 95 10.89 4.76 -15.48
C ALA A 95 12.37 5.00 -15.15
#